data_AF-A0A484BYP4-F1
#
_entry.id   AF-A0A484BYP4-F1
#
_cell.length_a   1.000
_cell.length_b   1.000
_cell.length_c   1.000
_cell.angle_alpha   90.00
_cell.angle_beta   90.00
_cell.angle_gamma   90.00
#
_symmetry.space_group_name_H-M   'P 1'
#
loop_
_entity.id
_entity.type
_entity.pdbx_description
1 polymer ?
#
loop_
_entity_poly.entity_id
_entity_poly.type
_entity_poly.pdbx_seq_one_letter_code
_entity_poly.pdbx_strand_id
1 'polypeptide(L)'
;MEPEQVIQVVQARSQGTIMFKVVPITERPVHNQTMLYVRTMVDYSPHEDPAIPCADAGMSFIKGDVLEIVDQTDALWWQAKKLPSNTACAGLIPSTNLLKRMQREFWWSQPYQPHACIQT
;
A
#
# COMPACT_ATOMS: atom_id res chain seq x y z
N MET A 1 -1.63 19.86 -17.67
CA MET A 1 -1.41 18.52 -18.25
C MET A 1 -1.95 17.56 -17.22
N GLU A 2 -2.95 16.78 -17.60
CA GLU A 2 -3.52 15.80 -16.69
C GLU A 2 -2.52 14.66 -16.45
N PRO A 3 -2.50 14.02 -15.26
CA PRO A 3 -1.57 12.94 -14.95
C PRO A 3 -1.54 11.83 -16.01
N GLU A 4 -2.70 11.49 -16.58
CA GLU A 4 -2.85 10.47 -17.62
C GLU A 4 -2.01 10.77 -18.88
N GLN A 5 -1.92 12.05 -19.26
CA GLN A 5 -1.13 12.47 -20.42
C GLN A 5 0.37 12.33 -20.14
N VAL A 6 0.80 12.56 -18.89
CA VAL A 6 2.19 12.33 -18.47
C VAL A 6 2.53 10.85 -18.61
N ILE A 7 1.65 9.96 -18.13
CA ILE A 7 1.83 8.52 -18.21
C ILE A 7 2.01 8.08 -19.68
N GLN A 8 1.13 8.53 -20.57
CA GLN A 8 1.21 8.22 -21.99
C GLN A 8 2.53 8.68 -22.63
N VAL A 9 2.95 9.92 -22.35
CA VAL A 9 4.21 10.46 -22.89
C VAL A 9 5.42 9.67 -22.38
N VAL A 10 5.45 9.35 -21.09
CA VAL A 10 6.55 8.59 -20.48
C VAL A 10 6.61 7.17 -21.04
N GLN A 11 5.47 6.50 -21.18
CA GLN A 11 5.38 5.15 -21.75
C GLN A 11 5.80 5.13 -23.22
N ALA A 12 5.30 6.08 -24.03
CA ALA A 12 5.65 6.19 -25.44
C ALA A 12 7.13 6.50 -25.69
N ARG A 13 7.80 7.12 -24.70
CA ARG A 13 9.24 7.45 -24.75
C ARG A 13 10.10 6.57 -23.84
N SER A 14 9.58 5.42 -23.44
CA SER A 14 10.27 4.48 -22.52
C SER A 14 11.64 4.01 -23.03
N GLN A 15 11.88 4.10 -24.35
CA GLN A 15 13.19 3.86 -24.94
C GLN A 15 13.85 5.19 -25.33
N GLY A 16 14.55 5.81 -24.39
CA GLY A 16 15.29 7.05 -24.61
C GLY A 16 15.48 7.88 -23.34
N THR A 17 16.05 9.08 -23.48
CA THR A 17 16.24 10.01 -22.38
C THR A 17 14.99 10.86 -22.17
N ILE A 18 14.44 10.84 -20.97
CA ILE A 18 13.35 11.74 -20.55
C ILE A 18 13.94 12.81 -19.63
N MET A 19 13.77 14.09 -19.99
CA MET A 19 14.23 15.23 -19.19
C MET A 19 13.06 15.85 -18.45
N PHE A 20 13.15 15.90 -17.11
CA PHE A 20 12.18 16.56 -16.25
C PHE A 20 12.70 17.92 -15.82
N LYS A 21 11.93 18.99 -16.08
CA LYS A 21 12.14 20.30 -15.48
C LYS A 21 11.24 20.42 -14.26
N VAL A 22 11.83 20.39 -13.07
CA VAL A 22 11.10 20.36 -11.79
C VAL A 22 11.38 21.62 -10.97
N VAL A 23 10.41 22.01 -10.13
CA VAL A 23 10.63 22.98 -9.05
C VAL A 23 10.96 22.19 -7.78
N PRO A 24 12.10 22.44 -7.11
CA PRO A 24 12.47 21.68 -5.92
C PRO A 24 11.55 22.02 -4.73
N ILE A 25 11.30 21.01 -3.89
CA ILE A 25 10.61 21.15 -2.62
C ILE A 25 11.65 21.13 -1.49
N THR A 26 11.58 22.10 -0.58
CA THR A 26 12.59 22.34 0.47
C THR A 26 12.41 21.49 1.72
N GLU A 27 11.24 20.91 1.92
CA GLU A 27 10.92 20.08 3.07
C GLU A 27 10.99 18.61 2.67
N ARG A 28 12.12 17.96 2.97
CA ARG A 28 12.21 16.51 2.97
C ARG A 28 12.28 16.06 4.43
N PRO A 29 11.35 15.21 4.90
CA PRO A 29 11.54 14.54 6.17
C PRO A 29 12.87 13.79 6.15
N VAL A 30 13.73 14.04 7.14
CA VAL A 30 14.95 13.23 7.32
C VAL A 30 14.48 11.85 7.75
N HIS A 31 14.48 10.91 6.81
CA HIS A 31 14.12 9.52 7.11
C HIS A 31 15.33 8.84 7.76
N ASN A 32 15.30 8.65 9.07
CA ASN A 32 16.25 7.77 9.74
C ASN A 32 15.90 6.33 9.33
N GLN A 33 16.52 5.85 8.25
CA GLN A 33 16.29 4.53 7.65
C GLN A 33 16.76 3.42 8.60
N THR A 34 15.92 3.06 9.56
CA THR A 34 16.07 1.80 10.29
C THR A 34 15.40 0.72 9.44
N MET A 35 16.15 -0.30 9.05
CA MET A 35 15.60 -1.43 8.31
C MET A 35 14.54 -2.13 9.18
N LEU A 36 13.30 -2.19 8.69
CA LEU A 36 12.16 -2.77 9.38
C LEU A 36 11.54 -3.86 8.50
N TYR A 37 11.33 -5.04 9.08
CA TYR A 37 10.63 -6.15 8.43
C TYR A 37 9.38 -6.48 9.21
N VAL A 38 8.29 -6.75 8.50
CA VAL A 38 7.00 -7.13 9.09
C VAL A 38 6.53 -8.44 8.51
N ARG A 39 5.75 -9.18 9.30
CA ARG A 39 4.99 -10.33 8.83
C ARG A 39 3.52 -9.96 8.73
N THR A 40 2.91 -10.23 7.58
CA THR A 40 1.49 -9.94 7.34
C THR A 40 0.63 -10.92 8.13
N MET A 41 -0.46 -10.41 8.72
CA MET A 41 -1.39 -11.21 9.53
C MET A 41 -2.77 -11.37 8.88
N VAL A 42 -2.96 -10.72 7.73
CA VAL A 42 -4.17 -10.68 6.92
C VAL A 42 -3.78 -10.75 5.45
N ASP A 43 -4.76 -11.04 4.59
CA ASP A 43 -4.63 -10.94 3.15
C ASP A 43 -5.00 -9.52 2.70
N TYR A 44 -4.40 -9.05 1.60
CA TYR A 44 -4.66 -7.74 1.02
C TYR A 44 -4.59 -7.77 -0.50
N SER A 45 -5.62 -7.22 -1.15
CA SER A 45 -5.72 -7.02 -2.60
C SER A 45 -5.95 -5.54 -2.89
N PRO A 46 -5.00 -4.83 -3.53
CA PRO A 46 -5.15 -3.42 -3.89
C PRO A 46 -6.37 -3.14 -4.78
N HIS A 47 -6.78 -4.13 -5.58
CA HIS A 47 -7.88 -3.98 -6.53
C HIS A 47 -9.26 -4.09 -5.84
N GLU A 48 -9.29 -4.61 -4.61
CA GLU A 48 -10.49 -4.71 -3.77
C GLU A 48 -10.57 -3.58 -2.74
N ASP A 49 -9.56 -2.69 -2.68
CA ASP A 49 -9.50 -1.57 -1.75
C ASP A 49 -9.87 -0.25 -2.45
N PRO A 50 -11.09 0.28 -2.24
CA PRO A 50 -11.50 1.53 -2.88
C PRO A 50 -10.80 2.76 -2.31
N ALA A 51 -10.08 2.65 -1.18
CA ALA A 51 -9.37 3.76 -0.55
C ALA A 51 -7.93 3.93 -1.06
N ILE A 52 -7.41 2.99 -1.86
CA ILE A 52 -6.05 3.10 -2.40
C ILE A 52 -5.96 4.25 -3.41
N PRO A 53 -4.93 5.12 -3.34
CA PRO A 53 -4.78 6.22 -4.28
C PRO A 53 -4.49 5.75 -5.72
N CYS A 54 -3.86 4.58 -5.87
CA CYS A 54 -3.54 3.99 -7.17
C CYS A 54 -3.36 2.47 -7.01
N ALA A 55 -4.32 1.69 -7.52
CA ALA A 55 -4.30 0.22 -7.44
C ALA A 55 -3.06 -0.40 -8.12
N ASP A 56 -2.64 0.16 -9.25
CA ASP A 56 -1.46 -0.30 -10.01
C ASP A 56 -0.14 -0.13 -9.26
N ALA A 57 -0.09 0.83 -8.31
CA ALA A 57 1.05 1.02 -7.42
C ALA A 57 0.97 0.13 -6.16
N GLY A 58 -0.15 -0.54 -5.93
CA GLY A 58 -0.38 -1.39 -4.78
C GLY A 58 0.35 -2.73 -4.86
N MET A 59 0.71 -3.27 -3.70
CA MET A 59 1.30 -4.60 -3.57
C MET A 59 0.35 -5.53 -2.85
N SER A 60 -0.13 -6.57 -3.56
CA SER A 60 -0.87 -7.65 -2.92
C SER A 60 0.03 -8.48 -2.01
N PHE A 61 -0.52 -8.94 -0.90
CA PHE A 61 0.12 -9.89 -0.01
C PHE A 61 -0.91 -10.82 0.62
N ILE A 62 -0.45 -11.98 1.05
CA ILE A 62 -1.23 -12.94 1.83
C ILE A 62 -0.67 -13.04 3.23
N LYS A 63 -1.47 -13.51 4.18
CA LYS A 63 -1.07 -13.77 5.56
C LYS A 63 0.16 -14.67 5.61
N GLY A 64 1.15 -14.25 6.38
CA GLY A 64 2.41 -14.96 6.58
C GLY A 64 3.55 -14.46 5.70
N ASP A 65 3.28 -13.68 4.65
CA ASP A 65 4.29 -12.99 3.86
C ASP A 65 5.17 -12.10 4.73
N VAL A 66 6.45 -11.97 4.37
CA VAL A 66 7.40 -11.06 5.01
C VAL A 66 7.67 -9.88 4.08
N LEU A 67 7.50 -8.68 4.59
CA LEU A 67 7.68 -7.43 3.86
C LEU A 67 8.79 -6.60 4.49
N GLU A 68 9.68 -6.07 3.67
CA GLU A 68 10.61 -5.00 4.03
C GLU A 68 9.88 -3.65 3.92
N ILE A 69 9.87 -2.85 4.98
CA ILE A 69 9.29 -1.50 4.96
C ILE A 69 10.34 -0.52 4.45
N VAL A 70 9.99 0.18 3.37
CA VAL A 70 10.86 1.15 2.68
C VAL A 70 10.58 2.57 3.17
N ASP A 71 9.29 2.93 3.31
CA ASP A 71 8.85 4.24 3.77
C ASP A 71 7.53 4.10 4.55
N GLN A 72 7.46 4.76 5.70
CA GLN A 72 6.29 4.79 6.59
C GLN A 72 5.86 6.23 6.95
N THR A 73 6.34 7.23 6.19
CA THR A 73 6.05 8.65 6.42
C THR A 73 4.57 8.99 6.26
N ASP A 74 3.89 8.37 5.30
CA ASP A 74 2.44 8.47 5.15
C ASP A 74 1.73 7.60 6.20
N ALA A 75 0.75 8.21 6.88
CA ALA A 75 0.04 7.58 7.99
C ALA A 75 -0.92 6.46 7.55
N LEU A 76 -1.33 6.43 6.28
CA LEU A 76 -2.31 5.50 5.70
C LEU A 76 -1.65 4.49 4.77
N TRP A 77 -0.62 4.89 4.01
CA TRP A 77 -0.04 4.08 2.95
C TRP A 77 1.47 3.96 3.08
N TRP A 78 1.95 2.77 3.45
CA TRP A 78 3.38 2.49 3.53
C TRP A 78 3.91 1.97 2.20
N GLN A 79 5.18 2.20 1.93
CA GLN A 79 5.90 1.57 0.83
C GLN A 79 6.64 0.35 1.35
N ALA A 80 6.47 -0.79 0.69
CA ALA A 80 7.10 -2.03 1.09
C ALA A 80 7.57 -2.87 -0.09
N LYS A 81 8.45 -3.83 0.19
CA LYS A 81 8.91 -4.87 -0.74
C LYS A 81 8.64 -6.25 -0.16
N LYS A 82 7.99 -7.13 -0.94
CA LYS A 82 7.76 -8.53 -0.55
C LYS A 82 9.05 -9.34 -0.68
N LEU A 83 9.35 -10.19 0.30
CA LEU A 83 10.53 -11.04 0.30
C LEU A 83 10.21 -12.51 0.00
N PRO A 84 10.99 -13.19 -0.87
CA PRO A 84 11.99 -12.61 -1.77
C PRO A 84 11.31 -11.77 -2.87
N SER A 85 11.92 -10.66 -3.28
CA SER A 85 11.38 -9.79 -4.34
C SER A 85 12.06 -10.09 -5.67
N ASN A 86 11.27 -10.22 -6.74
CA ASN A 86 11.77 -10.20 -8.11
C ASN A 86 11.76 -8.79 -8.72
N THR A 87 11.20 -7.80 -8.02
CA THR A 87 11.06 -6.42 -8.51
C THR A 87 11.92 -5.46 -7.69
N ALA A 88 12.50 -4.46 -8.36
CA ALA A 88 13.28 -3.41 -7.72
C ALA A 88 12.40 -2.36 -7.02
N CYS A 89 11.13 -2.24 -7.45
CA CYS A 89 10.18 -1.23 -6.98
C CYS A 89 9.49 -1.65 -5.70
N ALA A 90 9.33 -0.70 -4.77
CA ALA A 90 8.37 -0.85 -3.68
C ALA A 90 6.94 -0.69 -4.21
N GLY A 91 5.98 -1.25 -3.48
CA GLY A 91 4.55 -1.04 -3.73
C GLY A 91 3.85 -0.55 -2.48
N LEU A 92 2.68 0.05 -2.67
CA LEU A 92 1.85 0.56 -1.59
C LEU A 92 1.17 -0.58 -0.84
N ILE A 93 1.25 -0.53 0.49
CA ILE A 93 0.51 -1.37 1.42
C ILE A 93 -0.23 -0.49 2.43
N PRO A 94 -1.37 -0.93 2.96
CA PRO A 94 -2.05 -0.18 4.00
C PRO A 94 -1.21 -0.17 5.28
N SER A 95 -1.17 0.97 5.96
CA SER A 95 -0.51 1.09 7.26
C SER A 95 -1.21 0.24 8.30
N THR A 96 -0.51 -0.06 9.41
CA THR A 96 -1.14 -0.76 10.54
C THR A 96 -2.36 -0.02 11.09
N ASN A 97 -2.38 1.31 11.00
CA ASN A 97 -3.50 2.12 11.46
C ASN A 97 -4.69 2.02 10.51
N LEU A 98 -4.44 2.03 9.19
CA LEU A 98 -5.48 1.85 8.18
C LEU A 98 -6.12 0.47 8.29
N LEU A 99 -5.31 -0.59 8.39
CA LEU A 99 -5.79 -1.96 8.59
C LEU A 99 -6.67 -2.11 9.85
N LYS A 100 -6.27 -1.49 10.97
CA LYS A 100 -7.07 -1.51 12.22
C LYS A 100 -8.43 -0.81 12.06
N ARG A 101 -8.48 0.26 11.26
CA ARG A 101 -9.74 0.99 10.97
C ARG A 101 -10.65 0.14 10.08
N MET A 102 -10.13 -0.40 8.98
CA MET A 102 -10.86 -1.30 8.07
C MET A 102 -11.40 -2.53 8.81
N GLN A 103 -10.57 -3.15 9.66
CA GLN A 103 -11.01 -4.27 10.50
C GLN A 103 -12.15 -3.85 11.42
N ARG A 104 -12.00 -2.72 12.13
CA ARG A 104 -13.03 -2.20 13.04
C ARG A 104 -14.35 -1.94 12.31
N GLU A 105 -14.30 -1.28 11.15
CA GLU A 105 -15.48 -1.02 10.32
C GLU A 105 -16.14 -2.32 9.88
N PHE A 106 -15.35 -3.32 9.45
CA PHE A 106 -15.87 -4.65 9.14
C PHE A 106 -16.58 -5.31 10.33
N TRP A 107 -16.01 -5.25 11.55
CA TRP A 107 -16.67 -5.75 12.77
C TRP A 107 -17.98 -5.01 13.09
N TRP A 108 -18.08 -3.71 12.78
CA TRP A 108 -19.32 -2.94 12.97
C TRP A 108 -20.35 -3.17 11.87
N SER A 109 -19.93 -3.62 10.69
CA SER A 109 -20.83 -3.97 9.59
C SER A 109 -21.45 -5.36 9.71
N GLN A 110 -20.98 -6.22 10.62
CA GLN A 110 -21.58 -7.53 10.84
C GLN A 110 -22.88 -7.42 11.64
N PRO A 111 -24.02 -7.95 11.13
CA PRO A 111 -25.23 -8.05 11.94
C PRO A 111 -24.95 -8.97 13.12
N TYR A 112 -25.28 -8.51 14.33
CA TYR A 112 -25.25 -9.31 15.55
C TYR A 112 -25.98 -10.64 15.31
N GLN A 113 -25.26 -11.75 15.39
CA GLN A 113 -25.84 -13.09 15.37
C GLN A 113 -26.02 -13.52 16.83
N PRO A 114 -27.25 -13.56 17.37
CA PRO A 114 -27.46 -14.17 18.67
C PRO A 114 -27.12 -15.65 18.54
N HIS A 115 -26.14 -16.13 19.32
CA HIS A 115 -25.89 -17.56 19.44
C HIS A 115 -27.20 -18.24 19.84
N ALA A 116 -27.75 -19.08 18.97
CA ALA A 116 -28.88 -19.92 19.31
C ALA A 116 -28.43 -20.90 20.39
N CYS A 117 -28.77 -20.60 21.65
CA CYS A 117 -28.64 -21.53 22.74
C CYS A 117 -29.59 -22.70 22.44
N ILE A 118 -29.02 -23.86 22.14
CA ILE A 118 -29.78 -25.11 22.00
C ILE A 118 -30.26 -25.46 23.40
N GLN A 119 -31.52 -25.19 23.69
CA GLN A 119 -32.18 -25.72 24.89
C GLN A 119 -32.42 -27.21 24.68
N THR A 120 -31.66 -28.04 25.40
CA THR A 120 -31.95 -29.46 25.64
C THR A 120 -32.96 -29.64 26.75
#